data_AF-A0AAN6TSL4-F1
#
_entry.id   AF-A0AAN6TSL4-F1
#
_cell.length_a   1.000
_cell.length_b   1.000
_cell.length_c   1.000
_cell.angle_alpha   90.00
_cell.angle_beta   90.00
_cell.angle_gamma   90.00
#
_symmetry.space_group_name_H-M   'P 1'
#
loop_
_entity.id
_entity.type
_entity.pdbx_description
1 polymer ?
#
loop_
_entity_poly.entity_id
_entity_poly.type
_entity_poly.pdbx_seq_one_letter_code
_entity_poly.pdbx_strand_id
1 'polypeptide(L)'
;METTVSPLDSSPLPFLHLIQQLKHLPRTGWLRTVENPESVASHSFRLALIGLFAPKGLDRSRCIFLGLCHDLAESVVGDIPTYAGVPKEQKYKLERSGFEYIESLVKPCNPDLAQEIIEAWLDYEEGRTPEGRWVKEMDKFECLTQAYEYEQRTYGEKDLQEFQGLAPKIQSPEGREWLSLLQAERKAHFGKRNRRVPVIFAPGLPSVLDDPVQQAFAADEAWLQCLFWESAIRERSEDPTFLHAKYLKHCLEQGLPVPTDLVVNILDMKIEEGARQDRWTLICGFPANMESLVEFQRKVKLISPLSKPLLTSLGSKKQLLSILVETSGSRS
;
A
#
# COMPACT_ATOMS: atom_id res chain seq x y z
N MET A 1 3.00 20.88 -52.18
CA MET A 1 4.19 20.38 -51.46
C MET A 1 3.66 19.37 -50.47
N GLU A 2 3.88 18.08 -50.72
CA GLU A 2 3.59 17.04 -49.72
C GLU A 2 4.58 17.25 -48.56
N THR A 3 4.08 17.73 -47.44
CA THR A 3 4.84 17.77 -46.20
C THR A 3 5.03 16.32 -45.74
N THR A 4 6.18 15.74 -46.05
CA THR A 4 6.54 14.43 -45.52
C THR A 4 6.73 14.56 -44.01
N VAL A 5 5.81 13.96 -43.25
CA VAL A 5 5.90 13.84 -41.79
C VAL A 5 7.26 13.24 -41.44
N SER A 6 7.98 13.80 -40.46
CA SER A 6 9.33 13.31 -40.19
C SER A 6 9.27 11.86 -39.67
N PRO A 7 10.35 11.05 -39.85
CA PRO A 7 10.39 9.70 -39.32
C PRO A 7 10.19 9.64 -37.80
N LEU A 8 10.62 10.68 -37.07
CA LEU A 8 10.39 10.80 -35.64
C LEU A 8 8.90 10.99 -35.33
N ASP A 9 8.24 11.88 -36.06
CA ASP A 9 6.81 12.18 -35.90
C ASP A 9 5.92 11.01 -36.36
N SER A 10 6.45 10.12 -37.20
CA SER A 10 5.78 8.87 -37.63
C SER A 10 6.13 7.68 -36.75
N SER A 11 6.77 7.91 -35.59
CA SER A 11 7.15 6.86 -34.63
C SER A 11 6.38 7.02 -33.32
N PRO A 12 6.36 6.00 -32.44
CA PRO A 12 5.78 6.12 -31.10
C PRO A 12 6.55 7.05 -30.16
N LEU A 13 7.78 7.48 -30.51
CA LEU A 13 8.68 8.17 -29.57
C LEU A 13 8.12 9.48 -29.00
N PRO A 14 7.48 10.39 -29.76
CA PRO A 14 6.90 11.61 -29.21
C PRO A 14 5.84 11.31 -28.14
N PHE A 15 4.98 10.33 -28.38
CA PHE A 15 4.00 9.86 -27.39
C PHE A 15 4.68 9.28 -26.15
N LEU A 16 5.69 8.41 -26.32
CA LEU A 16 6.45 7.82 -25.22
C LEU A 16 7.17 8.87 -24.37
N HIS A 17 7.71 9.91 -25.00
CA HIS A 17 8.33 11.04 -24.31
C HIS A 17 7.32 11.89 -23.53
N LEU A 18 6.09 12.05 -24.04
CA LEU A 18 5.02 12.75 -23.33
C LEU A 18 4.54 11.96 -22.10
N ILE A 19 4.22 10.68 -22.25
CA ILE A 19 3.65 9.88 -21.14
C ILE A 19 4.62 9.70 -19.96
N GLN A 20 5.93 9.89 -20.18
CA GLN A 20 6.90 9.86 -19.09
C GLN A 20 6.61 10.93 -18.02
N GLN A 21 5.96 12.04 -18.39
CA GLN A 21 5.61 13.12 -17.45
C GLN A 21 4.74 12.59 -16.29
N LEU A 22 3.88 11.60 -16.54
CA LEU A 22 3.03 10.98 -15.51
C LEU A 22 3.83 10.26 -14.42
N LYS A 23 5.08 9.87 -14.69
CA LYS A 23 5.97 9.26 -13.68
C LYS A 23 6.41 10.27 -12.63
N HIS A 24 6.46 11.54 -13.01
CA HIS A 24 6.96 12.65 -12.19
C HIS A 24 5.85 13.57 -11.69
N LEU A 25 4.62 13.38 -12.17
CA LEU A 25 3.45 14.13 -11.74
C LEU A 25 2.87 13.49 -10.46
N PRO A 26 3.05 14.09 -9.27
CA PRO A 26 2.41 13.60 -8.06
C PRO A 26 0.89 13.78 -8.15
N ARG A 27 0.15 12.84 -7.55
CA ARG A 27 -1.30 13.03 -7.38
C ARG A 27 -1.57 14.17 -6.40
N THR A 28 -2.09 15.26 -6.93
CA THR A 28 -2.22 16.57 -6.28
C THR A 28 -3.17 16.53 -5.09
N GLY A 29 -4.18 15.65 -5.13
CA GLY A 29 -5.08 15.38 -3.99
C GLY A 29 -4.36 15.08 -2.68
N TRP A 30 -3.20 14.41 -2.75
CA TRP A 30 -2.43 14.01 -1.58
C TRP A 30 -1.48 15.09 -1.05
N LEU A 31 -1.04 16.05 -1.87
CA LEU A 31 0.06 16.98 -1.53
C LEU A 31 -0.21 17.86 -0.30
N ARG A 32 -1.47 18.02 0.10
CA ARG A 32 -1.84 18.79 1.31
C ARG A 32 -1.52 18.03 2.61
N THR A 33 -1.43 16.70 2.54
CA THR A 33 -1.31 15.83 3.71
C THR A 33 -0.12 14.88 3.60
N VAL A 34 0.29 14.45 2.41
CA VAL A 34 1.36 13.48 2.17
C VAL A 34 2.54 14.16 1.48
N GLU A 35 3.73 14.03 2.06
CA GLU A 35 4.95 14.70 1.56
C GLU A 35 5.46 14.09 0.25
N ASN A 36 5.48 12.75 0.17
CA ASN A 36 5.93 12.01 -1.01
C ASN A 36 4.79 11.11 -1.50
N PRO A 37 3.77 11.68 -2.17
CA PRO A 37 2.65 10.90 -2.66
C PRO A 37 3.02 10.08 -3.90
N GLU A 38 2.13 9.18 -4.28
CA GLU A 38 2.21 8.44 -5.53
C GLU A 38 2.16 9.39 -6.73
N SER A 39 2.72 8.93 -7.85
CA SER A 39 2.53 9.60 -9.14
C SER A 39 1.25 9.13 -9.83
N VAL A 40 0.76 9.92 -10.77
CA VAL A 40 -0.39 9.56 -11.62
C VAL A 40 -0.13 8.23 -12.34
N ALA A 41 1.10 7.99 -12.83
CA ALA A 41 1.45 6.71 -13.42
C ALA A 41 1.35 5.53 -12.44
N SER A 42 1.67 5.75 -11.15
CA SER A 42 1.57 4.70 -10.12
C SER A 42 0.11 4.35 -9.84
N HIS A 43 -0.74 5.37 -9.73
CA HIS A 43 -2.19 5.23 -9.61
C HIS A 43 -2.79 4.44 -10.78
N SER A 44 -2.54 4.89 -12.03
CA SER A 44 -3.06 4.23 -13.23
C SER A 44 -2.56 2.80 -13.39
N PHE A 45 -1.33 2.51 -12.95
CA PHE A 45 -0.80 1.14 -12.94
C PHE A 45 -1.60 0.23 -12.00
N ARG A 46 -1.86 0.66 -10.76
CA ARG A 46 -2.65 -0.15 -9.82
C ARG A 46 -4.10 -0.28 -10.27
N LEU A 47 -4.69 0.79 -10.82
CA LEU A 47 -6.04 0.73 -11.40
C LEU A 47 -6.12 -0.27 -12.57
N ALA A 48 -5.13 -0.29 -13.45
CA ALA A 48 -5.06 -1.27 -14.53
C ALA A 48 -4.95 -2.71 -13.97
N LEU A 49 -4.20 -2.93 -12.90
CA LEU A 49 -4.13 -4.22 -12.22
C LEU A 49 -5.46 -4.60 -11.54
N ILE A 50 -6.20 -3.65 -10.97
CA ILE A 50 -7.57 -3.90 -10.49
C ILE A 50 -8.44 -4.40 -11.65
N GLY A 51 -8.22 -3.89 -12.86
CA GLY A 51 -8.84 -4.38 -14.10
C GLY A 51 -8.75 -5.89 -14.32
N LEU A 52 -7.69 -6.55 -13.84
CA LEU A 52 -7.55 -8.03 -13.93
C LEU A 52 -8.63 -8.77 -13.14
N PHE A 53 -9.21 -8.13 -12.13
CA PHE A 53 -10.27 -8.65 -11.27
C PHE A 53 -11.67 -8.21 -11.72
N ALA A 54 -11.82 -7.74 -12.97
CA ALA A 54 -13.12 -7.41 -13.54
C ALA A 54 -14.13 -8.56 -13.35
N PRO A 55 -15.37 -8.26 -12.87
CA PRO A 55 -16.44 -9.23 -12.70
C PRO A 55 -16.74 -10.04 -13.96
N LYS A 56 -17.35 -11.22 -13.78
CA LYS A 56 -17.81 -12.02 -14.92
C LYS A 56 -18.79 -11.21 -15.77
N GLY A 57 -18.55 -11.20 -17.08
CA GLY A 57 -19.37 -10.49 -18.06
C GLY A 57 -18.81 -9.14 -18.50
N LEU A 58 -17.77 -8.63 -17.84
CA LEU A 58 -16.99 -7.48 -18.32
C LEU A 58 -15.76 -7.95 -19.10
N ASP A 59 -15.38 -7.20 -20.13
CA ASP A 59 -14.11 -7.41 -20.83
C ASP A 59 -12.93 -6.90 -19.98
N ARG A 60 -12.19 -7.86 -19.41
CA ARG A 60 -10.98 -7.60 -18.63
C ARG A 60 -9.94 -6.76 -19.39
N SER A 61 -9.69 -7.08 -20.66
CA SER A 61 -8.69 -6.36 -21.45
C SER A 61 -9.11 -4.91 -21.65
N ARG A 62 -10.41 -4.67 -21.84
CA ARG A 62 -10.96 -3.32 -21.92
C ARG A 62 -10.85 -2.58 -20.59
N CYS A 63 -11.14 -3.23 -19.45
CA CYS A 63 -10.96 -2.61 -18.12
C CYS A 63 -9.51 -2.19 -17.85
N ILE A 64 -8.54 -3.04 -18.19
CA ILE A 64 -7.10 -2.73 -18.08
C ILE A 64 -6.77 -1.52 -18.94
N PHE A 65 -7.22 -1.51 -20.19
CA PHE A 65 -6.95 -0.42 -21.13
C PHE A 65 -7.55 0.92 -20.67
N LEU A 66 -8.80 0.91 -20.17
CA LEU A 66 -9.41 2.08 -19.55
C LEU A 66 -8.58 2.61 -18.37
N GLY A 67 -8.13 1.72 -17.47
CA GLY A 67 -7.28 2.10 -16.34
C GLY A 67 -5.96 2.73 -16.77
N LEU A 68 -5.34 2.26 -17.85
CA LEU A 68 -4.11 2.84 -18.40
C LEU A 68 -4.36 4.20 -19.07
N CYS A 69 -5.52 4.42 -19.68
CA CYS A 69 -5.77 5.58 -20.54
C CYS A 69 -6.45 6.76 -19.83
N HIS A 70 -7.24 6.52 -18.78
CA HIS A 70 -8.18 7.52 -18.26
C HIS A 70 -7.55 8.88 -17.91
N ASP A 71 -6.39 8.89 -17.25
CA ASP A 71 -5.68 10.11 -16.81
C ASP A 71 -4.52 10.53 -17.75
N LEU A 72 -4.46 10.01 -18.99
CA LEU A 72 -3.35 10.35 -19.90
C LEU A 72 -3.25 11.86 -20.20
N ALA A 73 -4.37 12.58 -20.25
CA ALA A 73 -4.38 14.03 -20.46
C ALA A 73 -3.62 14.80 -19.39
N GLU A 74 -3.46 14.26 -18.18
CA GLU A 74 -2.73 14.91 -17.10
C GLU A 74 -1.24 15.09 -17.43
N SER A 75 -0.70 14.31 -18.38
CA SER A 75 0.64 14.53 -18.93
C SER A 75 0.80 15.89 -19.63
N VAL A 76 -0.31 16.51 -20.01
CA VAL A 76 -0.38 17.80 -20.71
C VAL A 76 -0.93 18.89 -19.78
N VAL A 77 -2.03 18.61 -19.06
CA VAL A 77 -2.77 19.63 -18.29
C VAL A 77 -2.49 19.60 -16.79
N GLY A 78 -1.75 18.60 -16.30
CA GLY A 78 -1.53 18.33 -14.89
C GLY A 78 -2.73 17.66 -14.20
N ASP A 79 -2.51 17.15 -12.99
CA ASP A 79 -3.58 16.62 -12.13
C ASP A 79 -4.33 17.81 -11.50
N ILE A 80 -5.59 18.00 -11.90
CA ILE A 80 -6.45 19.09 -11.42
C ILE A 80 -7.28 18.55 -10.23
N PRO A 81 -6.93 18.88 -8.98
CA PRO A 81 -7.61 18.33 -7.82
C PRO A 81 -8.99 18.96 -7.64
N THR A 82 -9.92 18.22 -7.02
CA THR A 82 -11.28 18.70 -6.75
C THR A 82 -11.32 19.99 -5.91
N TYR A 83 -10.36 20.17 -5.00
CA TYR A 83 -10.28 21.37 -4.17
C TYR A 83 -9.79 22.63 -4.92
N ALA A 84 -9.28 22.51 -6.16
CA ALA A 84 -8.93 23.67 -6.98
C ALA A 84 -10.17 24.46 -7.44
N GLY A 85 -11.38 23.91 -7.25
CA GLY A 85 -12.62 24.61 -7.57
C GLY A 85 -12.85 24.83 -9.08
N VAL A 86 -12.08 24.15 -9.93
CA VAL A 86 -12.26 24.21 -11.39
C VAL A 86 -13.61 23.59 -11.74
N PRO A 87 -14.52 24.32 -12.43
CA PRO A 87 -15.81 23.76 -12.84
C PRO A 87 -15.63 22.51 -13.72
N LYS A 88 -16.54 21.54 -13.58
CA LYS A 88 -16.48 20.27 -14.33
C LYS A 88 -16.35 20.49 -15.85
N GLU A 89 -17.08 21.45 -16.39
CA GLU A 89 -17.02 21.80 -17.82
C GLU A 89 -15.65 22.34 -18.25
N GLN A 90 -14.99 23.13 -17.39
CA GLN A 90 -13.65 23.65 -17.66
C GLN A 90 -12.60 22.53 -17.55
N LYS A 91 -12.71 21.66 -16.54
CA LYS A 91 -11.87 20.46 -16.42
C LYS A 91 -11.98 19.59 -17.69
N TYR A 92 -13.21 19.30 -18.11
CA TYR A 92 -13.47 18.53 -19.32
C TYR A 92 -12.86 19.17 -20.58
N LYS A 93 -12.97 20.50 -20.75
CA LYS A 93 -12.36 21.21 -21.88
C LYS A 93 -10.82 21.11 -21.88
N LEU A 94 -10.20 21.24 -20.71
CA LEU A 94 -8.75 21.10 -20.56
C LEU A 94 -8.32 19.68 -20.90
N GLU A 95 -8.93 18.67 -20.29
CA GLU A 95 -8.62 17.26 -20.54
C GLU A 95 -8.85 16.87 -21.99
N ARG A 96 -9.94 17.35 -22.61
CA ARG A 96 -10.22 17.17 -24.04
C ARG A 96 -9.09 17.71 -24.90
N SER A 97 -8.60 18.91 -24.61
CA SER A 97 -7.46 19.49 -25.32
C SER A 97 -6.18 18.68 -25.12
N GLY A 98 -5.96 18.11 -23.94
CA GLY A 98 -4.84 17.21 -23.68
C GLY A 98 -4.92 15.93 -24.52
N PHE A 99 -6.10 15.33 -24.62
CA PHE A 99 -6.34 14.16 -25.46
C PHE A 99 -6.22 14.46 -26.95
N GLU A 100 -6.66 15.63 -27.42
CA GLU A 100 -6.46 16.06 -28.80
C GLU A 100 -4.97 16.19 -29.14
N TYR A 101 -4.15 16.68 -28.21
CA TYR A 101 -2.70 16.70 -28.39
C TYR A 101 -2.13 15.28 -28.43
N ILE A 102 -2.53 14.39 -27.54
CA ILE A 102 -2.12 12.97 -27.55
C ILE A 102 -2.51 12.29 -28.87
N GLU A 103 -3.73 12.50 -29.36
CA GLU A 103 -4.18 11.97 -30.64
C GLU A 103 -3.25 12.42 -31.78
N SER A 104 -2.85 13.70 -31.79
CA SER A 104 -1.94 14.24 -32.81
C SER A 104 -0.56 13.58 -32.83
N LEU A 105 -0.10 13.04 -31.69
CA LEU A 105 1.18 12.32 -31.57
C LEU A 105 1.08 10.84 -31.97
N VAL A 106 -0.06 10.20 -31.72
CA VAL A 106 -0.25 8.76 -31.97
C VAL A 106 -0.74 8.50 -33.39
N LYS A 107 -1.64 9.33 -33.90
CA LYS A 107 -2.30 9.15 -35.20
C LYS A 107 -1.34 8.99 -36.39
N PRO A 108 -0.20 9.70 -36.48
CA PRO A 108 0.73 9.51 -37.58
C PRO A 108 1.38 8.12 -37.63
N CYS A 109 1.55 7.45 -36.49
CA CYS A 109 2.19 6.13 -36.42
C CYS A 109 1.20 4.97 -36.23
N ASN A 110 0.05 5.21 -35.59
CA ASN A 110 -1.00 4.23 -35.36
C ASN A 110 -2.38 4.91 -35.20
N PRO A 111 -3.12 5.14 -36.30
CA PRO A 111 -4.41 5.82 -36.26
C PRO A 111 -5.49 5.06 -35.48
N ASP A 112 -5.47 3.73 -35.53
CA ASP A 112 -6.45 2.89 -34.82
C ASP A 112 -6.27 3.02 -33.30
N LEU A 113 -5.03 2.94 -32.81
CA LEU A 113 -4.71 3.15 -31.40
C LEU A 113 -5.07 4.57 -30.92
N ALA A 114 -4.83 5.59 -31.76
CA ALA A 114 -5.21 6.96 -31.44
C ALA A 114 -6.72 7.06 -31.18
N GLN A 115 -7.54 6.44 -32.03
CA GLN A 115 -8.99 6.38 -31.85
C GLN A 115 -9.36 5.58 -30.59
N GLU A 116 -8.73 4.42 -30.35
CA GLU A 116 -9.00 3.59 -29.18
C GLU A 116 -8.75 4.33 -27.86
N ILE A 117 -7.66 5.12 -27.77
CA ILE A 117 -7.33 5.94 -26.59
C ILE A 117 -8.42 6.99 -26.35
N ILE A 118 -8.86 7.71 -27.39
CA ILE A 118 -9.90 8.74 -27.28
C ILE A 118 -11.23 8.11 -26.86
N GLU A 119 -11.61 6.99 -27.46
CA GLU A 119 -12.84 6.28 -27.09
C GLU A 119 -12.78 5.72 -25.67
N ALA A 120 -11.61 5.26 -25.20
CA ALA A 120 -11.41 4.85 -23.82
C ALA A 120 -11.65 6.01 -22.84
N TRP A 121 -11.05 7.18 -23.09
CA TRP A 121 -11.27 8.34 -22.25
C TRP A 121 -12.73 8.79 -22.24
N LEU A 122 -13.36 8.92 -23.41
CA LEU A 122 -14.78 9.29 -23.51
C LEU A 122 -15.70 8.28 -22.80
N ASP A 123 -15.40 6.98 -22.91
CA ASP A 123 -16.15 5.93 -22.23
C ASP A 123 -16.00 6.01 -20.71
N TYR A 124 -14.80 6.25 -20.21
CA TYR A 124 -14.55 6.51 -18.79
C TYR A 124 -15.24 7.78 -18.28
N GLU A 125 -15.16 8.88 -19.04
CA GLU A 125 -15.73 10.17 -18.63
C GLU A 125 -17.26 10.14 -18.55
N GLU A 126 -17.89 9.56 -19.57
CA GLU A 126 -19.35 9.53 -19.69
C GLU A 126 -19.98 8.27 -19.07
N GLY A 127 -19.20 7.21 -18.84
CA GLY A 127 -19.69 5.93 -18.33
C GLY A 127 -20.59 5.19 -19.34
N ARG A 128 -20.19 5.18 -20.62
CA ARG A 128 -21.00 4.63 -21.73
C ARG A 128 -21.18 3.12 -21.60
N THR A 129 -20.10 2.40 -21.32
CA THR A 129 -20.08 0.93 -21.21
C THR A 129 -20.12 0.46 -19.75
N PRO A 130 -20.49 -0.82 -19.49
CA PRO A 130 -20.32 -1.44 -18.18
C PRO A 130 -18.87 -1.36 -17.66
N GLU A 131 -17.89 -1.56 -18.54
CA GLU A 131 -16.46 -1.48 -18.23
C GLU A 131 -16.06 -0.06 -17.84
N GLY A 132 -16.47 0.95 -18.62
CA GLY A 132 -16.21 2.37 -18.32
C GLY A 132 -16.78 2.79 -16.97
N ARG A 133 -18.03 2.39 -16.66
CA ARG A 133 -18.64 2.66 -15.35
C ARG A 133 -17.93 1.94 -14.21
N TRP A 134 -17.56 0.68 -14.41
CA TRP A 134 -16.90 -0.12 -13.39
C TRP A 134 -15.48 0.39 -13.11
N VAL A 135 -14.67 0.70 -14.13
CA VAL A 135 -13.33 1.29 -13.94
C VAL A 135 -13.42 2.65 -13.27
N LYS A 136 -14.40 3.50 -13.62
CA LYS A 136 -14.64 4.77 -12.94
C LYS A 136 -15.00 4.58 -11.47
N GLU A 137 -15.73 3.51 -11.12
CA GLU A 137 -15.96 3.15 -9.72
C GLU A 137 -14.66 2.69 -9.04
N MET A 138 -13.89 1.83 -9.70
CA MET A 138 -12.65 1.27 -9.17
C MET A 138 -11.53 2.31 -9.01
N ASP A 139 -11.48 3.37 -9.80
CA ASP A 139 -10.60 4.54 -9.57
C ASP A 139 -10.81 5.11 -8.16
N LYS A 140 -12.07 5.25 -7.74
CA LYS A 140 -12.40 5.73 -6.39
C LYS A 140 -12.03 4.72 -5.31
N PHE A 141 -12.21 3.43 -5.58
CA PHE A 141 -11.81 2.37 -4.65
C PHE A 141 -10.29 2.31 -4.49
N GLU A 142 -9.54 2.50 -5.58
CA GLU A 142 -8.08 2.61 -5.58
C GLU A 142 -7.65 3.79 -4.69
N CYS A 143 -8.26 4.96 -4.86
CA CYS A 143 -7.99 6.13 -4.03
C CYS A 143 -8.28 5.89 -2.54
N LEU A 144 -9.38 5.21 -2.21
CA LEU A 144 -9.70 4.80 -0.83
C LEU A 144 -8.66 3.83 -0.26
N THR A 145 -8.19 2.89 -1.07
CA THR A 145 -7.14 1.93 -0.69
C THR A 145 -5.84 2.65 -0.42
N GLN A 146 -5.45 3.60 -1.29
CA GLN A 146 -4.26 4.41 -1.11
C GLN A 146 -4.32 5.28 0.15
N ALA A 147 -5.49 5.87 0.45
CA ALA A 147 -5.71 6.63 1.68
C ALA A 147 -5.44 5.76 2.90
N TYR A 148 -6.02 4.55 2.95
CA TYR A 148 -5.78 3.60 4.03
C TYR A 148 -4.29 3.24 4.19
N GLU A 149 -3.58 3.00 3.10
CA GLU A 149 -2.14 2.70 3.14
C GLU A 149 -1.30 3.88 3.65
N TYR A 150 -1.66 5.14 3.32
CA TYR A 150 -1.01 6.31 3.89
C TYR A 150 -1.32 6.48 5.38
N GLU A 151 -2.53 6.14 5.82
CA GLU A 151 -2.88 6.09 7.24
C GLU A 151 -2.02 5.05 7.98
N GLN A 152 -1.81 3.86 7.39
CA GLN A 152 -0.88 2.86 7.95
C GLN A 152 0.53 3.43 8.11
N ARG A 153 1.08 4.02 7.04
CA ARG A 153 2.45 4.58 7.04
C ARG A 153 2.66 5.68 8.07
N THR A 154 1.58 6.34 8.50
CA THR A 154 1.61 7.42 9.50
C THR A 154 1.04 7.00 10.86
N TYR A 155 0.74 5.71 11.08
CA TYR A 155 0.08 5.22 12.31
C TYR A 155 -1.21 5.94 12.67
N GLY A 156 -1.94 6.39 11.66
CA GLY A 156 -3.14 7.19 11.82
C GLY A 156 -2.89 8.59 12.40
N GLU A 157 -1.65 9.09 12.44
CA GLU A 157 -1.40 10.51 12.74
C GLU A 157 -2.13 11.41 11.75
N LYS A 158 -2.17 10.99 10.48
CA LYS A 158 -3.01 11.57 9.46
C LYS A 158 -4.26 10.71 9.33
N ASP A 159 -5.42 11.24 9.74
CA ASP A 159 -6.72 10.62 9.51
C ASP A 159 -7.24 11.17 8.17
N LEU A 160 -6.98 10.46 7.08
CA LEU A 160 -7.34 10.85 5.71
C LEU A 160 -8.86 10.67 5.46
N GLN A 161 -9.65 11.05 6.45
CA GLN A 161 -11.10 10.93 6.49
C GLN A 161 -11.78 11.69 5.35
N GLU A 162 -11.17 12.76 4.86
CA GLU A 162 -11.69 13.56 3.75
C GLU A 162 -11.87 12.75 2.45
N PHE A 163 -11.09 11.69 2.25
CA PHE A 163 -11.21 10.79 1.11
C PHE A 163 -12.39 9.82 1.25
N GLN A 164 -12.92 9.62 2.47
CA GLN A 164 -14.02 8.68 2.74
C GLN A 164 -15.35 9.11 2.10
N GLY A 165 -15.47 10.36 1.62
CA GLY A 165 -16.58 10.82 0.79
C GLY A 165 -16.70 10.07 -0.55
N LEU A 166 -15.70 9.29 -0.94
CA LEU A 166 -15.73 8.40 -2.10
C LEU A 166 -16.49 7.09 -1.84
N ALA A 167 -16.56 6.63 -0.58
CA ALA A 167 -17.14 5.32 -0.24
C ALA A 167 -18.60 5.13 -0.72
N PRO A 168 -19.51 6.12 -0.60
CA PRO A 168 -20.88 5.99 -1.11
C PRO A 168 -20.99 5.86 -2.64
N LYS A 169 -19.90 6.13 -3.37
CA LYS A 169 -19.84 6.03 -4.84
C LYS A 169 -19.43 4.65 -5.32
N ILE A 170 -19.11 3.72 -4.41
CA ILE A 170 -18.83 2.32 -4.72
C ILE A 170 -20.15 1.54 -4.62
N GLN A 171 -20.68 1.11 -5.75
CA GLN A 171 -22.07 0.62 -5.86
C GLN A 171 -22.16 -0.80 -6.41
N SER A 172 -21.19 -1.23 -7.22
CA SER A 172 -21.12 -2.61 -7.73
C SER A 172 -21.15 -3.62 -6.57
N PRO A 173 -21.75 -4.81 -6.75
CA PRO A 173 -21.77 -5.85 -5.71
C PRO A 173 -20.36 -6.19 -5.20
N GLU A 174 -19.43 -6.42 -6.12
CA GLU A 174 -18.03 -6.76 -5.82
C GLU A 174 -17.30 -5.59 -5.16
N GLY A 175 -17.48 -4.37 -5.68
CA GLY A 175 -16.89 -3.16 -5.09
C GLY A 175 -17.36 -2.92 -3.66
N ARG A 176 -18.64 -3.16 -3.36
CA ARG A 176 -19.18 -3.05 -1.99
C ARG A 176 -18.61 -4.08 -1.04
N GLU A 177 -18.39 -5.31 -1.50
CA GLU A 177 -17.72 -6.34 -0.72
C GLU A 177 -16.29 -5.95 -0.38
N TRP A 178 -15.51 -5.51 -1.37
CA TRP A 178 -14.12 -5.07 -1.16
C TRP A 178 -14.04 -3.84 -0.27
N LEU A 179 -14.93 -2.86 -0.46
CA LEU A 179 -15.03 -1.68 0.38
C LEU A 179 -15.34 -2.06 1.84
N SER A 180 -16.24 -3.01 2.07
CA SER A 180 -16.55 -3.48 3.43
C SER A 180 -15.32 -4.08 4.11
N LEU A 181 -14.52 -4.86 3.38
CA LEU A 181 -13.28 -5.44 3.90
C LEU A 181 -12.24 -4.34 4.20
N LEU A 182 -12.01 -3.42 3.26
CA LEU A 182 -11.10 -2.29 3.44
C LEU A 182 -11.51 -1.40 4.63
N GLN A 183 -12.81 -1.14 4.81
CA GLN A 183 -13.32 -0.39 5.96
C GLN A 183 -13.13 -1.15 7.28
N ALA A 184 -13.26 -2.48 7.27
CA ALA A 184 -12.98 -3.30 8.44
C ALA A 184 -11.49 -3.26 8.81
N GLU A 185 -10.60 -3.34 7.83
CA GLU A 185 -9.15 -3.17 8.03
C GLU A 185 -8.82 -1.79 8.58
N ARG A 186 -9.34 -0.72 7.97
CA ARG A 186 -9.19 0.66 8.45
C ARG A 186 -9.66 0.81 9.89
N LYS A 187 -10.85 0.30 10.22
CA LYS A 187 -11.40 0.34 11.58
C LYS A 187 -10.53 -0.43 12.58
N ALA A 188 -10.05 -1.61 12.20
CA ALA A 188 -9.16 -2.41 13.04
C ALA A 188 -7.85 -1.64 13.32
N HIS A 189 -7.26 -1.02 12.30
CA HIS A 189 -6.07 -0.19 12.47
C HIS A 189 -6.28 0.98 13.44
N PHE A 190 -7.34 1.78 13.26
CA PHE A 190 -7.63 2.87 14.19
C PHE A 190 -8.00 2.36 15.59
N GLY A 191 -8.61 1.18 15.71
CA GLY A 191 -8.84 0.52 16.99
C GLY A 191 -7.54 0.18 17.73
N LYS A 192 -6.51 -0.27 17.00
CA LYS A 192 -5.18 -0.52 17.55
C LYS A 192 -4.49 0.77 18.04
N ARG A 193 -4.81 1.96 17.51
CA ARG A 193 -4.21 3.24 17.94
C ARG A 193 -4.35 3.50 19.45
N ASN A 194 -5.44 3.04 20.05
CA ASN A 194 -5.73 3.21 21.48
C ASN A 194 -5.18 2.09 22.37
N ARG A 195 -4.69 1.00 21.77
CA ARG A 195 -4.18 -0.17 22.48
C ARG A 195 -2.66 -0.18 22.40
N ARG A 196 -1.99 -0.10 23.55
CA ARG A 196 -0.53 -0.18 23.64
C ARG A 196 -0.16 -1.64 23.91
N VAL A 197 0.52 -2.28 22.97
CA VAL A 197 1.01 -3.65 23.16
C VAL A 197 2.50 -3.61 23.50
N PRO A 198 2.93 -4.14 24.64
CA PRO A 198 4.33 -4.14 25.03
C PRO A 198 5.09 -5.23 24.27
N VAL A 199 5.94 -4.79 23.35
CA VAL A 199 6.82 -5.64 22.54
C VAL A 199 8.28 -5.32 22.87
N ILE A 200 9.09 -6.35 23.09
CA ILE A 200 10.55 -6.27 23.31
C ILE A 200 11.23 -6.97 22.14
N PHE A 201 12.27 -6.37 21.57
CA PHE A 201 13.11 -7.03 20.55
C PHE A 201 14.42 -7.52 21.17
N ALA A 202 14.80 -8.73 20.83
CA ALA A 202 16.11 -9.30 21.08
C ALA A 202 16.73 -9.69 19.72
N PRO A 203 17.45 -8.75 19.06
CA PRO A 203 18.05 -9.02 17.76
C PRO A 203 19.22 -10.01 17.92
N GLY A 204 19.25 -11.06 17.08
CA GLY A 204 20.29 -12.09 17.10
C GLY A 204 19.72 -13.52 17.07
N LEU A 205 20.55 -14.48 16.63
CA LEU A 205 20.21 -15.90 16.61
C LEU A 205 20.07 -16.43 18.05
N PRO A 206 19.13 -17.36 18.33
CA PRO A 206 18.92 -17.90 19.67
C PRO A 206 20.18 -18.49 20.33
N SER A 207 21.09 -19.01 19.51
CA SER A 207 22.39 -19.57 19.90
C SER A 207 23.44 -18.53 20.34
N VAL A 208 23.18 -17.25 20.09
CA VAL A 208 24.07 -16.11 20.39
C VAL A 208 23.43 -15.16 21.41
N LEU A 209 22.20 -15.45 21.85
CA LEU A 209 21.52 -14.70 22.92
C LEU A 209 22.16 -15.06 24.27
N ASP A 210 22.48 -14.05 25.09
CA ASP A 210 23.08 -14.22 26.41
C ASP A 210 22.26 -15.17 27.31
N ASP A 211 22.93 -15.96 28.17
CA ASP A 211 22.34 -16.87 29.18
C ASP A 211 21.05 -16.35 29.87
N PRO A 212 20.95 -15.08 30.31
CA PRO A 212 19.73 -14.54 30.92
C PRO A 212 18.53 -14.43 29.95
N VAL A 213 18.73 -14.30 28.63
CA VAL A 213 17.65 -14.42 27.63
C VAL A 213 17.11 -15.84 27.64
N GLN A 214 18.01 -16.83 27.54
CA GLN A 214 17.65 -18.26 27.58
C GLN A 214 16.98 -18.64 28.91
N GLN A 215 17.36 -18.02 30.02
CA GLN A 215 16.70 -18.21 31.33
C GLN A 215 15.32 -17.55 31.41
N ALA A 216 15.09 -16.39 30.76
CA ALA A 216 13.76 -15.80 30.63
C ALA A 216 12.83 -16.65 29.75
N PHE A 217 13.40 -17.40 28.79
CA PHE A 217 12.69 -18.42 28.01
C PHE A 217 12.33 -19.68 28.81
N ALA A 218 13.21 -20.09 29.72
CA ALA A 218 13.00 -21.25 30.57
C ALA A 218 12.09 -20.96 31.78
N ALA A 219 11.99 -19.70 32.17
CA ALA A 219 11.00 -19.23 33.14
C ALA A 219 9.66 -19.16 32.42
N ASP A 220 8.81 -20.17 32.62
CA ASP A 220 7.41 -20.23 32.15
C ASP A 220 6.56 -19.16 32.86
N GLU A 221 6.88 -17.90 32.56
CA GLU A 221 6.30 -16.72 33.18
C GLU A 221 4.96 -16.43 32.49
N ALA A 222 3.86 -16.56 33.23
CA ALA A 222 2.51 -16.40 32.69
C ALA A 222 2.25 -15.04 32.01
N TRP A 223 3.06 -14.01 32.30
CA TRP A 223 2.93 -12.66 31.76
C TRP A 223 3.73 -12.43 30.46
N LEU A 224 4.61 -13.35 30.07
CA LEU A 224 5.53 -13.18 28.93
C LEU A 224 5.28 -14.26 27.86
N GLN A 225 5.14 -13.83 26.62
CA GLN A 225 5.16 -14.68 25.44
C GLN A 225 6.46 -14.42 24.68
N CYS A 226 7.22 -15.47 24.41
CA CYS A 226 8.40 -15.36 23.57
C CYS A 226 8.12 -15.90 22.18
N LEU A 227 8.49 -15.13 21.16
CA LEU A 227 8.26 -15.42 19.75
C LEU A 227 9.58 -15.47 19.00
N PHE A 228 9.92 -16.63 18.45
CA PHE A 228 10.94 -16.75 17.42
C PHE A 228 10.28 -16.63 16.06
N TRP A 229 10.70 -15.66 15.26
CA TRP A 229 10.05 -15.41 13.98
C TRP A 229 10.15 -16.65 13.06
N GLU A 230 11.28 -17.37 13.04
CA GLU A 230 11.43 -18.60 12.23
C GLU A 230 10.45 -19.69 12.65
N SER A 231 10.18 -19.82 13.96
CA SER A 231 9.23 -20.78 14.48
C SER A 231 7.78 -20.39 14.14
N ALA A 232 7.46 -19.11 14.23
CA ALA A 232 6.15 -18.60 13.83
C ALA A 232 5.88 -18.81 12.33
N ILE A 233 6.90 -18.62 11.48
CA ILE A 233 6.83 -18.94 10.05
C ILE A 233 6.63 -20.45 9.83
N ARG A 234 7.38 -21.31 10.53
CA ARG A 234 7.25 -22.77 10.40
C ARG A 234 5.85 -23.25 10.81
N GLU A 235 5.35 -22.80 11.94
CA GLU A 235 3.99 -23.10 12.41
C GLU A 235 2.94 -22.71 11.35
N ARG A 236 3.02 -21.49 10.80
CA ARG A 236 2.10 -21.02 9.75
C ARG A 236 2.27 -21.76 8.43
N SER A 237 3.44 -22.32 8.14
CA SER A 237 3.68 -23.15 6.95
C SER A 237 2.98 -24.52 7.03
N GLU A 238 2.70 -24.99 8.24
CA GLU A 238 2.05 -26.27 8.52
C GLU A 238 0.53 -26.14 8.68
N ASP A 239 0.00 -24.93 8.87
CA ASP A 239 -1.43 -24.63 8.97
C ASP A 239 -2.09 -24.62 7.57
N PRO A 240 -2.89 -25.63 7.19
CA PRO A 240 -3.49 -25.69 5.86
C PRO A 240 -4.57 -24.62 5.62
N THR A 241 -5.04 -23.94 6.67
CA THR A 241 -6.04 -22.87 6.57
C THR A 241 -5.40 -21.50 6.34
N PHE A 242 -4.10 -21.37 6.59
CA PHE A 242 -3.38 -20.14 6.36
C PHE A 242 -3.11 -19.93 4.86
N LEU A 243 -3.54 -18.78 4.33
CA LEU A 243 -3.50 -18.45 2.89
C LEU A 243 -2.11 -18.70 2.26
N HIS A 244 -1.04 -18.36 2.99
CA HIS A 244 0.33 -18.45 2.49
C HIS A 244 1.08 -19.71 2.92
N ALA A 245 0.43 -20.70 3.54
CA ALA A 245 1.10 -21.88 4.09
C ALA A 245 1.97 -22.63 3.07
N LYS A 246 1.43 -22.89 1.88
CA LYS A 246 2.17 -23.54 0.78
C LYS A 246 3.38 -22.74 0.33
N TYR A 247 3.24 -21.41 0.25
CA TYR A 247 4.33 -20.52 -0.14
C TYR A 247 5.44 -20.51 0.93
N LEU A 248 5.07 -20.39 2.21
CA LEU A 248 6.02 -20.46 3.32
C LEU A 248 6.77 -21.79 3.35
N LYS A 249 6.05 -22.90 3.14
CA LYS A 249 6.65 -24.24 3.08
C LYS A 249 7.69 -24.32 1.97
N HIS A 250 7.36 -23.82 0.79
CA HIS A 250 8.30 -23.75 -0.33
C HIS A 250 9.54 -22.89 -0.01
N CYS A 251 9.36 -21.71 0.59
CA CYS A 251 10.49 -20.87 1.01
C CYS A 251 11.41 -21.59 1.99
N LEU A 252 10.86 -22.27 3.00
CA LEU A 252 11.61 -23.03 4.00
C LEU A 252 12.37 -24.21 3.38
N GLU A 253 11.72 -24.97 2.48
CA GLU A 253 12.33 -26.12 1.80
C GLU A 253 13.47 -25.73 0.86
N GLN A 254 13.35 -24.57 0.20
CA GLN A 254 14.34 -24.07 -0.76
C GLN A 254 15.38 -23.11 -0.14
N GLY A 255 15.25 -22.79 1.15
CA GLY A 255 16.11 -21.80 1.82
C GLY A 255 15.95 -20.38 1.25
N LEU A 256 14.77 -20.04 0.73
CA LEU A 256 14.47 -18.72 0.16
C LEU A 256 14.00 -17.75 1.26
N PRO A 257 14.31 -16.44 1.14
CA PRO A 257 13.80 -15.45 2.05
C PRO A 257 12.27 -15.34 1.96
N VAL A 258 11.62 -15.20 3.11
CA VAL A 258 10.19 -14.88 3.20
C VAL A 258 10.01 -13.37 3.06
N PRO A 259 9.03 -12.87 2.31
CA PRO A 259 8.76 -11.44 2.19
C PRO A 259 8.55 -10.80 3.57
N THR A 260 9.24 -9.70 3.83
CA THR A 260 9.22 -8.97 5.10
C THR A 260 7.79 -8.66 5.54
N ASP A 261 6.94 -8.21 4.62
CA ASP A 261 5.53 -7.91 4.89
C ASP A 261 4.76 -9.11 5.47
N LEU A 262 5.01 -10.30 4.93
CA LEU A 262 4.36 -11.52 5.39
C LEU A 262 4.87 -11.92 6.78
N VAL A 263 6.18 -11.76 7.03
CA VAL A 263 6.77 -11.98 8.36
C VAL A 263 6.15 -11.04 9.39
N VAL A 264 6.08 -9.73 9.09
CA VAL A 264 5.48 -8.73 9.97
C VAL A 264 4.00 -9.03 10.24
N ASN A 265 3.23 -9.40 9.21
CA ASN A 265 1.81 -9.75 9.40
C ASN A 265 1.64 -10.96 10.33
N ILE A 266 2.48 -12.00 10.19
CA ILE A 266 2.45 -13.18 11.05
C ILE A 266 2.83 -12.83 12.49
N LEU A 267 3.85 -11.99 12.67
CA LEU A 267 4.26 -11.50 13.98
C LEU A 267 3.16 -10.66 14.64
N ASP A 268 2.54 -9.72 13.91
CA ASP A 268 1.42 -8.91 14.40
C ASP A 268 0.24 -9.77 14.87
N MET A 269 -0.11 -10.83 14.12
CA MET A 269 -1.14 -11.78 14.57
C MET A 269 -0.77 -12.44 15.90
N LYS A 270 0.48 -12.91 16.05
CA LYS A 270 0.96 -13.59 17.27
C LYS A 270 1.07 -12.63 18.46
N ILE A 271 1.49 -11.38 18.22
CA ILE A 271 1.50 -10.31 19.22
C ILE A 271 0.08 -10.04 19.72
N GLU A 272 -0.90 -9.94 18.83
CA GLU A 272 -2.31 -9.75 19.20
C GLU A 272 -2.89 -10.97 19.95
N GLU A 273 -2.48 -12.19 19.62
CA GLU A 273 -2.82 -13.40 20.39
C GLU A 273 -2.33 -13.30 21.85
N GLY A 274 -1.07 -12.90 22.06
CA GLY A 274 -0.51 -12.64 23.39
C GLY A 274 -1.20 -11.51 24.13
N ALA A 275 -1.43 -10.39 23.43
CA ALA A 275 -2.07 -9.21 24.00
C ALA A 275 -3.52 -9.46 24.45
N ARG A 276 -4.27 -10.37 23.81
CA ARG A 276 -5.60 -10.80 24.27
C ARG A 276 -5.56 -11.60 25.58
N GLN A 277 -4.39 -12.08 25.96
CA GLN A 277 -4.15 -12.82 27.19
C GLN A 277 -3.34 -11.99 28.21
N ASP A 278 -3.29 -10.66 28.01
CA ASP A 278 -2.52 -9.71 28.83
C ASP A 278 -1.02 -10.04 28.95
N ARG A 279 -0.46 -10.68 27.91
CA ARG A 279 0.97 -11.04 27.84
C ARG A 279 1.77 -10.00 27.06
N TRP A 280 3.00 -9.78 27.53
CA TRP A 280 4.03 -9.05 26.80
C TRP A 280 4.65 -9.96 25.74
N THR A 281 5.15 -9.40 24.65
CA THR A 281 5.77 -10.19 23.57
C THR A 281 7.25 -9.88 23.44
N LEU A 282 8.12 -10.86 23.66
CA LEU A 282 9.54 -10.81 23.33
C LEU A 282 9.76 -11.45 21.95
N ILE A 283 10.22 -10.68 20.96
CA ILE A 283 10.51 -11.16 19.60
C ILE A 283 12.02 -11.37 19.46
N CYS A 284 12.43 -12.59 19.13
CA CYS A 284 13.82 -12.97 18.96
C CYS A 284 14.16 -13.22 17.49
N GLY A 285 15.40 -12.93 17.09
CA GLY A 285 15.88 -13.09 15.71
C GLY A 285 15.36 -12.05 14.73
N PHE A 286 14.52 -11.12 15.18
CA PHE A 286 13.92 -10.04 14.39
C PHE A 286 14.10 -8.70 15.13
N PRO A 287 14.30 -7.58 14.43
CA PRO A 287 14.45 -7.44 12.98
C PRO A 287 15.79 -7.99 12.48
N ALA A 288 15.81 -8.58 11.27
CA ALA A 288 17.04 -9.07 10.64
C ALA A 288 17.89 -7.92 10.05
N ASN A 289 17.26 -6.80 9.70
CA ASN A 289 17.88 -5.60 9.15
C ASN A 289 16.99 -4.37 9.41
N MET A 290 17.51 -3.17 9.11
CA MET A 290 16.77 -1.90 9.32
C MET A 290 15.48 -1.81 8.50
N GLU A 291 15.45 -2.39 7.29
CA GLU A 291 14.25 -2.39 6.45
C GLU A 291 13.10 -3.18 7.11
N SER A 292 13.42 -4.33 7.69
CA SER A 292 12.46 -5.15 8.44
C SER A 292 11.93 -4.44 9.68
N LEU A 293 12.78 -3.64 10.34
CA LEU A 293 12.36 -2.81 11.45
C LEU A 293 11.41 -1.69 11.00
N VAL A 294 11.71 -1.01 9.90
CA VAL A 294 10.86 0.06 9.36
C VAL A 294 9.49 -0.50 8.96
N GLU A 295 9.46 -1.67 8.30
CA GLU A 295 8.19 -2.30 7.91
C GLU A 295 7.41 -2.81 9.11
N PHE A 296 8.09 -3.41 10.10
CA PHE A 296 7.45 -3.79 11.36
C PHE A 296 6.84 -2.59 12.04
N GLN A 297 7.64 -1.53 12.16
CA GLN A 297 7.20 -0.28 12.75
C GLN A 297 5.94 0.12 12.02
N ARG A 298 5.88 0.20 10.67
CA ARG A 298 4.72 0.66 9.85
C ARG A 298 3.39 -0.04 10.16
N LYS A 299 3.42 -1.27 10.65
CA LYS A 299 2.20 -2.04 10.95
C LYS A 299 1.91 -2.15 12.43
N VAL A 300 2.92 -2.05 13.28
CA VAL A 300 2.81 -2.26 14.72
C VAL A 300 3.29 -1.03 15.47
N LYS A 301 2.36 -0.35 16.15
CA LYS A 301 2.68 0.81 16.98
C LYS A 301 3.43 0.38 18.24
N LEU A 302 4.75 0.53 18.22
CA LEU A 302 5.62 0.25 19.36
C LEU A 302 5.48 1.31 20.47
N ILE A 303 5.78 0.90 21.70
CA ILE A 303 5.94 1.80 22.84
C ILE A 303 7.32 2.48 22.74
N SER A 304 7.35 3.81 22.70
CA SER A 304 8.50 4.64 23.10
C SER A 304 8.63 4.60 24.64
N PRO A 305 9.85 4.51 25.22
CA PRO A 305 10.10 3.77 26.46
C PRO A 305 9.20 4.22 27.60
N LEU A 306 8.48 3.25 28.16
CA LEU A 306 7.82 3.42 29.45
C LEU A 306 8.87 3.94 30.43
N SER A 307 8.52 5.05 31.07
CA SER A 307 9.14 5.61 32.25
C SER A 307 9.66 4.51 33.19
N LYS A 308 10.71 4.87 33.93
CA LYS A 308 11.54 4.09 34.86
C LYS A 308 10.89 3.04 35.82
N PRO A 309 9.59 2.98 36.17
CA PRO A 309 9.13 2.04 37.20
C PRO A 309 9.23 0.55 36.87
N LEU A 310 9.17 0.12 35.60
CA LEU A 310 9.20 -1.32 35.28
C LEU A 310 10.61 -1.94 35.34
N LEU A 311 11.63 -1.15 35.01
CA LEU A 311 13.06 -1.53 35.11
C LEU A 311 13.53 -1.79 36.55
N THR A 312 12.78 -1.33 37.55
CA THR A 312 13.14 -1.53 38.97
C THR A 312 12.61 -2.83 39.56
N SER A 313 11.53 -3.42 38.99
CA SER A 313 11.00 -4.73 39.42
C SER A 313 11.78 -5.93 38.88
N LEU A 314 12.52 -5.75 37.78
CA LEU A 314 13.27 -6.82 37.10
C LEU A 314 14.69 -7.06 37.66
N GLY A 315 15.09 -6.39 38.75
CA GLY A 315 16.35 -6.66 39.44
C GLY A 315 17.58 -6.62 38.53
N SER A 316 18.62 -7.42 38.83
CA SER A 316 19.90 -7.52 38.12
C SER A 316 19.82 -7.97 36.65
N LYS A 317 18.63 -8.08 36.05
CA LYS A 317 18.40 -8.35 34.61
C LYS A 317 18.54 -7.08 33.73
N LYS A 318 19.46 -6.18 34.09
CA LYS A 318 19.69 -4.89 33.40
C LYS A 318 20.34 -5.03 32.02
N GLN A 319 21.00 -6.14 31.72
CA GLN A 319 21.71 -6.35 30.44
C GLN A 319 20.79 -6.75 29.28
N LEU A 320 19.55 -7.19 29.57
CA LEU A 320 18.61 -7.76 28.61
C LEU A 320 17.86 -6.76 27.72
N LEU A 321 17.97 -5.45 28.00
CA LEU A 321 17.02 -4.43 27.52
C LEU A 321 17.66 -3.30 26.69
N SER A 322 18.83 -3.50 26.09
CA SER A 322 19.62 -2.40 25.49
C SER A 322 19.33 -2.08 24.02
N ILE A 323 18.30 -2.64 23.37
CA ILE A 323 17.92 -2.22 22.01
C ILE A 323 16.45 -1.79 21.99
N LEU A 324 16.19 -0.70 22.72
CA LEU A 324 15.01 0.15 22.54
C LEU A 324 15.41 1.24 21.55
N VAL A 325 14.84 1.19 20.34
CA VAL A 325 15.13 2.16 19.28
C VAL A 325 14.53 3.51 19.66
N GLU A 326 15.38 4.50 19.90
CA GLU A 326 15.00 5.92 19.95
C GLU A 326 14.46 6.35 18.59
N THR A 327 13.14 6.52 18.49
CA THR A 327 12.53 7.33 17.42
C THR A 327 11.94 8.62 18.02
N SER A 328 12.83 9.57 18.31
CA SER A 328 12.49 11.00 18.24
C SER A 328 13.77 11.78 18.00
N GLY A 329 13.86 12.42 16.83
CA GLY A 329 15.03 13.14 16.38
C GLY A 329 15.53 14.17 17.38
N SER A 330 16.77 13.98 17.83
CA SER A 330 17.67 15.08 18.12
C SER A 330 18.53 15.32 16.88
N ARG A 331 18.09 16.20 15.99
CA ARG A 331 18.98 17.01 15.16
C ARG A 331 18.40 18.42 15.07
N SER A 332 19.23 19.35 15.51
CA SER A 332 19.15 20.81 15.45
C SER A 332 18.66 21.37 14.13
#